data_AF-A0A535SCV2-F1
#
_entry.id   AF-A0A535SCV2-F1
#
_cell.length_a   1.000
_cell.length_b   1.000
_cell.length_c   1.000
_cell.angle_alpha   90.00
_cell.angle_beta   90.00
_cell.angle_gamma   90.00
#
_symmetry.space_group_name_H-M   'P 1'
#
loop_
_entity.id
_entity.type
_entity.pdbx_description
1 polymer ?
#
loop_
_entity_poly.entity_id
_entity_poly.type
_entity_poly.pdbx_seq_one_letter_code
_entity_poly.pdbx_strand_id
1 'polypeptide(L)'
;MPTHEDLHPVLSTGLAPGKPPVGPNYGYGDGPVYLSGQSDFYPGAFDLAIWLVKPPAVGPLLIRGQQVNGSARAAFSRQMDDYGKPFGPAPAQSGTTQSAYGMSIPFYSELDLPSGARPPYWGAYFADTHFDVAGCYFIQVDGTTFSELILIEVPDAARPPA
;
A
#
# COMPACT_ATOMS: atom_id res chain seq x y z
N MET A 1 -6.08 -11.23 15.66
CA MET A 1 -5.06 -10.68 14.74
C MET A 1 -5.70 -10.67 13.37
N PRO A 2 -5.52 -9.63 12.55
CA PRO A 2 -6.22 -9.55 11.29
C PRO A 2 -5.65 -10.54 10.29
N THR A 3 -6.53 -11.29 9.66
CA THR A 3 -6.27 -12.30 8.64
C THR A 3 -6.81 -11.80 7.29
N HIS A 4 -6.65 -12.58 6.22
CA HIS A 4 -7.40 -12.35 4.97
C HIS A 4 -8.89 -12.07 5.23
N GLU A 5 -9.51 -12.69 6.22
CA GLU A 5 -10.93 -12.50 6.55
C GLU A 5 -11.28 -11.05 6.95
N ASP A 6 -10.29 -10.24 7.34
CA ASP A 6 -10.44 -8.83 7.70
C ASP A 6 -10.34 -7.87 6.49
N LEU A 7 -10.30 -8.41 5.28
CA LEU A 7 -10.44 -7.61 4.06
C LEU A 7 -11.85 -7.02 3.95
N HIS A 8 -11.94 -5.70 3.95
CA HIS A 8 -13.19 -5.00 3.76
C HIS A 8 -13.52 -4.91 2.27
N PRO A 9 -14.81 -4.95 1.88
CA PRO A 9 -15.21 -4.68 0.51
C PRO A 9 -14.90 -3.23 0.15
N VAL A 10 -14.22 -3.04 -0.98
CA VAL A 10 -13.81 -1.73 -1.50
C VAL A 10 -14.35 -1.56 -2.91
N LEU A 11 -14.87 -0.38 -3.23
CA LEU A 11 -15.23 -0.02 -4.59
C LEU A 11 -13.98 0.46 -5.31
N SER A 12 -13.23 -0.43 -5.96
CA SER A 12 -12.07 -0.03 -6.76
C SER A 12 -12.45 0.64 -8.07
N THR A 13 -11.45 1.21 -8.72
CA THR A 13 -11.50 2.18 -9.81
C THR A 13 -12.41 1.82 -10.98
N GLY A 14 -13.62 2.35 -11.04
CA GLY A 14 -14.40 2.45 -12.29
C GLY A 14 -14.16 3.81 -12.97
N LEU A 15 -13.87 3.79 -14.26
CA LEU A 15 -13.84 5.00 -15.11
C LEU A 15 -15.22 5.67 -15.08
N ALA A 16 -15.37 6.81 -14.42
CA ALA A 16 -16.60 7.61 -14.31
C ALA A 16 -17.76 7.00 -13.50
N PRO A 17 -18.59 7.86 -12.87
CA PRO A 17 -19.82 7.44 -12.21
C PRO A 17 -20.68 6.54 -13.12
N GLY A 18 -21.11 5.38 -12.60
CA GLY A 18 -21.97 4.45 -13.34
C GLY A 18 -21.25 3.41 -14.20
N LYS A 19 -19.92 3.29 -14.14
CA LYS A 19 -19.18 2.15 -14.70
C LYS A 19 -18.81 1.11 -13.62
N PRO A 20 -18.63 -0.16 -14.00
CA PRO A 20 -18.13 -1.18 -13.08
C PRO A 20 -16.74 -0.81 -12.54
N PRO A 21 -16.42 -1.17 -11.28
CA PRO A 21 -15.06 -1.19 -10.76
C PRO A 21 -14.09 -1.94 -11.67
N VAL A 22 -12.92 -1.38 -11.92
CA VAL A 22 -11.75 -2.00 -12.55
C VAL A 22 -10.67 -2.07 -11.47
N GLY A 23 -10.42 -3.26 -10.93
CA GLY A 23 -9.43 -3.47 -9.87
C GLY A 23 -9.94 -4.39 -8.75
N PRO A 24 -9.15 -4.57 -7.67
CA PRO A 24 -9.53 -5.40 -6.53
C PRO A 24 -10.75 -4.84 -5.82
N ASN A 25 -11.73 -5.65 -5.48
CA ASN A 25 -12.93 -5.20 -4.76
C ASN A 25 -12.79 -5.36 -3.23
N TYR A 26 -11.57 -5.38 -2.72
CA TYR A 26 -11.23 -5.66 -1.34
C TYR A 26 -10.01 -4.84 -0.88
N GLY A 27 -9.79 -4.71 0.42
CA GLY A 27 -8.57 -4.13 0.99
C GLY A 27 -8.59 -4.09 2.51
N TYR A 28 -7.41 -4.06 3.11
CA TYR A 28 -7.23 -3.83 4.54
C TYR A 28 -7.44 -2.36 4.88
N GLY A 29 -8.06 -2.10 6.03
CA GLY A 29 -8.36 -0.75 6.55
C GLY A 29 -9.87 -0.49 6.63
N ASP A 30 -10.25 0.45 7.50
CA ASP A 30 -11.64 0.91 7.66
C ASP A 30 -11.93 2.10 6.73
N GLY A 31 -10.88 2.74 6.23
CA GLY A 31 -10.91 3.84 5.28
C GLY A 31 -10.55 5.18 5.91
N PRO A 32 -10.31 6.22 5.09
CA PRO A 32 -10.68 6.33 3.69
C PRO A 32 -9.65 5.76 2.69
N VAL A 33 -8.56 5.17 3.18
CA VAL A 33 -7.52 4.54 2.37
C VAL A 33 -7.42 3.06 2.71
N TYR A 34 -7.20 2.22 1.70
CA TYR A 34 -7.10 0.77 1.85
C TYR A 34 -5.82 0.25 1.22
N LEU A 35 -5.17 -0.71 1.89
CA LEU A 35 -4.09 -1.51 1.33
C LEU A 35 -4.68 -2.74 0.63
N SER A 36 -4.44 -2.87 -0.66
CA SER A 36 -5.01 -3.92 -1.52
C SER A 36 -3.96 -4.50 -2.47
N GLY A 37 -4.40 -5.25 -3.48
CA GLY A 37 -3.59 -5.87 -4.52
C GLY A 37 -3.20 -7.31 -4.18
N GLN A 38 -2.92 -7.59 -2.92
CA GLN A 38 -2.72 -8.94 -2.39
C GLN A 38 -3.70 -9.21 -1.26
N SER A 39 -4.11 -10.47 -1.13
CA SER A 39 -4.81 -10.91 0.07
C SER A 39 -3.87 -11.14 1.25
N ASP A 40 -2.63 -11.51 0.97
CA ASP A 40 -1.60 -11.82 1.96
C ASP A 40 -0.28 -11.20 1.52
N PHE A 41 0.46 -10.61 2.48
CA PHE A 41 1.78 -10.03 2.26
C PHE A 41 2.82 -10.89 2.96
N TYR A 42 3.94 -11.19 2.31
CA TYR A 42 4.90 -12.17 2.81
C TYR A 42 6.25 -11.52 3.19
N PRO A 43 6.98 -12.08 4.16
CA PRO A 43 8.27 -11.55 4.56
C PRO A 43 9.38 -11.82 3.52
N GLY A 44 10.42 -10.99 3.54
CA GLY A 44 11.68 -11.19 2.82
C GLY A 44 11.71 -10.71 1.36
N ALA A 45 10.60 -10.83 0.62
CA ALA A 45 10.44 -10.30 -0.73
C ALA A 45 9.55 -9.05 -0.73
N PHE A 46 9.14 -8.57 -1.92
CA PHE A 46 8.19 -7.47 -2.05
C PHE A 46 6.89 -7.94 -2.72
N ASP A 47 5.82 -7.22 -2.46
CA ASP A 47 4.49 -7.44 -2.98
C ASP A 47 3.99 -6.16 -3.64
N LEU A 48 3.46 -6.27 -4.86
CA LEU A 48 2.83 -5.13 -5.52
C LEU A 48 1.52 -4.80 -4.78
N ALA A 49 1.56 -3.74 -3.99
CA ALA A 49 0.41 -3.20 -3.29
C ALA A 49 -0.33 -2.19 -4.16
N ILE A 50 -1.65 -2.15 -3.98
CA ILE A 50 -2.53 -1.14 -4.56
C ILE A 50 -3.14 -0.34 -3.40
N TRP A 51 -2.82 0.94 -3.32
CA TRP A 51 -3.40 1.88 -2.36
C TRP A 51 -4.67 2.48 -2.96
N LEU A 52 -5.82 2.02 -2.48
CA LEU A 52 -7.13 2.50 -2.92
C LEU A 52 -7.59 3.64 -2.02
N VAL A 53 -7.87 4.81 -2.61
CA VAL A 53 -8.16 6.05 -1.88
C VAL A 53 -9.56 6.52 -2.24
N LYS A 54 -10.45 6.62 -1.24
CA LYS A 54 -11.83 7.10 -1.42
C LYS A 54 -11.86 8.58 -1.84
N PRO A 55 -12.85 9.02 -2.63
CA PRO A 55 -12.99 10.40 -3.09
C PRO A 55 -12.82 11.49 -2.00
N PRO A 56 -13.34 11.34 -0.77
CA PRO A 56 -13.15 12.37 0.27
C PRO A 56 -11.70 12.56 0.74
N ALA A 57 -10.81 11.57 0.54
CA ALA A 57 -9.40 11.65 0.90
C ALA A 57 -8.59 12.33 -0.21
N VAL A 58 -8.77 13.65 -0.34
CA VAL A 58 -8.06 14.49 -1.31
C VAL A 58 -6.73 15.01 -0.78
N GLY A 59 -5.80 15.30 -1.70
CA GLY A 59 -4.50 15.90 -1.37
C GLY A 59 -3.41 14.87 -1.05
N PRO A 60 -2.20 15.33 -0.70
CA PRO A 60 -1.06 14.44 -0.46
C PRO A 60 -1.31 13.52 0.73
N LEU A 61 -0.85 12.28 0.61
CA LEU A 61 -0.87 11.28 1.68
C LEU A 61 0.57 10.83 1.98
N LEU A 62 0.85 10.59 3.26
CA LEU A 62 2.08 10.00 3.76
C LEU A 62 1.76 8.63 4.37
N ILE A 63 2.50 7.61 3.96
CA ILE A 63 2.29 6.23 4.41
C ILE A 63 3.55 5.73 5.11
N ARG A 64 3.38 5.15 6.30
CA ARG A 64 4.47 4.63 7.15
C ARG A 64 4.04 3.33 7.81
N GLY A 65 4.93 2.35 7.94
CA GLY A 65 4.59 1.07 8.58
C GLY A 65 5.60 0.62 9.63
N GLN A 66 5.10 0.12 10.75
CA GLN A 66 5.91 -0.41 11.84
C GLN A 66 5.27 -1.65 12.47
N GLN A 67 6.12 -2.61 12.85
CA GLN A 67 5.71 -3.81 13.57
C GLN A 67 5.14 -3.44 14.94
N VAL A 68 3.99 -4.01 15.31
CA VAL A 68 3.27 -3.64 16.56
C VAL A 68 4.10 -3.89 17.82
N ASN A 69 4.78 -5.04 17.87
CA ASN A 69 5.55 -5.48 19.04
C ASN A 69 7.05 -5.60 18.73
N GLY A 70 7.56 -4.80 17.80
CA GLY A 70 8.98 -4.86 17.41
C GLY A 70 9.49 -3.62 16.72
N SER A 71 10.74 -3.69 16.26
CA SER A 71 11.44 -2.57 15.61
C SER A 71 11.43 -2.65 14.09
N ALA A 72 10.91 -3.74 13.52
CA ALA A 72 10.85 -3.90 12.07
C ALA A 72 9.88 -2.87 11.45
N ARG A 73 10.18 -2.43 10.24
CA ARG A 73 9.36 -1.47 9.49
C ARG A 73 8.83 -2.10 8.22
N ALA A 74 7.69 -1.61 7.75
CA ALA A 74 7.32 -1.79 6.36
C ALA A 74 8.16 -0.81 5.53
N ALA A 75 8.65 -1.27 4.39
CA ALA A 75 9.34 -0.43 3.44
C ALA A 75 8.59 -0.42 2.12
N PHE A 76 8.71 0.67 1.37
CA PHE A 76 7.93 0.89 0.16
C PHE A 76 8.84 1.30 -1.00
N SER A 77 8.58 0.82 -2.21
CA SER A 77 9.12 1.47 -3.40
C SER A 77 8.42 2.81 -3.62
N ARG A 78 8.94 3.63 -4.54
CA ARG A 78 8.24 4.84 -4.95
C ARG A 78 6.92 4.47 -5.62
N GLN A 79 5.92 5.34 -5.52
CA GLN A 79 4.71 5.23 -6.32
C GLN A 79 5.08 5.00 -7.79
N MET A 80 4.39 4.09 -8.46
CA MET A 80 4.50 3.83 -9.88
C MET A 80 3.37 4.51 -10.67
N ASP A 81 3.65 4.87 -11.92
CA ASP A 81 2.63 5.18 -12.92
C ASP A 81 2.02 3.90 -13.52
N ASP A 82 1.04 4.07 -14.43
CA ASP A 82 0.34 2.96 -15.09
C ASP A 82 1.25 2.05 -15.93
N TYR A 83 2.50 2.46 -16.20
CA TYR A 83 3.51 1.70 -16.94
C TYR A 83 4.60 1.11 -16.03
N GLY A 84 4.41 1.18 -14.70
CA GLY A 84 5.37 0.67 -13.73
C GLY A 84 6.63 1.53 -13.58
N LYS A 85 6.61 2.80 -14.01
CA LYS A 85 7.73 3.72 -13.84
C LYS A 85 7.58 4.49 -12.51
N PRO A 86 8.67 4.70 -11.74
CA PRO A 86 8.62 5.54 -10.56
C PRO A 86 8.11 6.95 -10.87
N PHE A 87 7.11 7.40 -10.11
CA PHE A 87 6.42 8.68 -10.21
C PHE A 87 6.77 9.58 -9.02
N GLY A 88 6.68 10.91 -9.20
CA GLY A 88 6.95 11.91 -8.17
C GLY A 88 8.44 12.14 -7.84
N PRO A 89 8.77 12.86 -6.77
CA PRO A 89 10.11 12.86 -6.20
C PRO A 89 10.37 11.58 -5.40
N ALA A 90 11.65 11.25 -5.15
CA ALA A 90 11.98 10.24 -4.15
C ALA A 90 11.82 10.82 -2.74
N PRO A 91 11.32 10.05 -1.75
CA PRO A 91 11.36 10.45 -0.36
C PRO A 91 12.80 10.77 0.08
N ALA A 92 12.96 11.74 0.99
CA ALA A 92 14.28 12.29 1.34
C ALA A 92 15.22 11.30 2.05
N GLN A 93 14.68 10.23 2.66
CA GLN A 93 15.45 9.19 3.32
C GLN A 93 15.31 7.86 2.59
N SER A 94 16.33 7.50 1.81
CA SER A 94 16.46 6.15 1.25
C SER A 94 16.63 5.13 2.36
N GLY A 95 15.89 4.03 2.28
CA GLY A 95 16.08 2.83 3.09
C GLY A 95 16.95 1.80 2.38
N THR A 96 16.50 0.54 2.40
CA THR A 96 17.17 -0.64 1.85
C THR A 96 16.98 -0.74 0.33
N THR A 97 17.79 -1.57 -0.34
CA THR A 97 17.62 -1.90 -1.76
C THR A 97 17.17 -3.36 -1.87
N GLN A 98 16.12 -3.62 -2.63
CA GLN A 98 15.64 -4.97 -2.94
C GLN A 98 15.89 -5.32 -4.41
N SER A 99 16.19 -6.59 -4.69
CA SER A 99 16.28 -7.11 -6.05
C SER A 99 14.88 -7.45 -6.55
N ALA A 100 14.41 -6.72 -7.56
CA ALA A 100 13.06 -6.79 -8.07
C ALA A 100 13.08 -6.69 -9.60
N TYR A 101 12.43 -7.63 -10.29
CA TYR A 101 12.38 -7.67 -11.76
C TYR A 101 13.76 -7.66 -12.44
N GLY A 102 14.78 -8.24 -11.78
CA GLY A 102 16.17 -8.20 -12.26
C GLY A 102 16.86 -6.84 -12.11
N MET A 103 16.24 -5.90 -11.38
CA MET A 103 16.75 -4.56 -11.10
C MET A 103 16.95 -4.35 -9.59
N SER A 104 17.83 -3.43 -9.23
CA SER A 104 17.95 -2.93 -7.85
C SER A 104 16.94 -1.79 -7.65
N ILE A 105 15.90 -2.05 -6.87
CA ILE A 105 14.86 -1.07 -6.55
C ILE A 105 15.11 -0.52 -5.14
N PRO A 106 15.21 0.81 -4.96
CA PRO A 106 15.30 1.41 -3.64
C PRO A 106 13.95 1.36 -2.94
N PHE A 107 13.97 0.97 -1.67
CA PHE A 107 12.85 0.99 -0.76
C PHE A 107 13.07 2.07 0.30
N TYR A 108 11.99 2.69 0.75
CA TYR A 108 11.96 3.84 1.64
C TYR A 108 11.10 3.49 2.85
N SER A 109 11.39 4.08 4.01
CA SER A 109 10.55 3.89 5.21
C SER A 109 9.19 4.57 5.12
N GLU A 110 9.01 5.42 4.11
CA GLU A 110 7.80 6.21 3.89
C GLU A 110 7.45 6.19 2.40
N LEU A 111 6.15 6.22 2.10
CA LEU A 111 5.61 6.37 0.76
C LEU A 111 4.77 7.64 0.67
N ASP A 112 5.11 8.49 -0.30
CA ASP A 112 4.35 9.69 -0.63
C ASP A 112 3.38 9.42 -1.78
N LEU A 113 2.10 9.75 -1.59
CA LEU A 113 1.09 9.79 -2.66
C LEU A 113 0.68 11.25 -2.87
N PRO A 114 1.25 11.98 -3.84
CA PRO A 114 1.18 13.44 -3.89
C PRO A 114 -0.22 14.00 -4.21
N SER A 115 -1.12 13.20 -4.76
CA SER A 115 -2.43 13.68 -5.24
C SER A 115 -3.67 13.16 -4.53
N GLY A 116 -3.60 12.07 -3.75
CA GLY A 116 -4.79 11.47 -3.10
C GLY A 116 -5.91 11.14 -4.08
N ALA A 117 -7.17 11.07 -3.66
CA ALA A 117 -8.25 10.87 -4.62
C ALA A 117 -8.51 12.12 -5.49
N ARG A 118 -9.07 11.91 -6.69
CA ARG A 118 -9.52 12.98 -7.59
C ARG A 118 -11.04 12.90 -7.73
N PRO A 119 -11.84 13.55 -6.87
CA PRO A 119 -13.30 13.48 -6.94
C PRO A 119 -13.87 13.78 -8.34
N PRO A 120 -14.92 13.07 -8.77
CA PRO A 120 -15.65 12.02 -8.04
C PRO A 120 -14.97 10.64 -8.06
N TYR A 121 -13.76 10.54 -8.62
CA TYR A 121 -13.05 9.29 -8.82
C TYR A 121 -12.24 8.89 -7.57
N TRP A 122 -12.13 7.59 -7.38
CA TRP A 122 -11.16 7.01 -6.45
C TRP A 122 -9.72 7.23 -6.96
N GLY A 123 -8.76 7.26 -6.04
CA GLY A 123 -7.35 7.09 -6.37
C GLY A 123 -6.97 5.61 -6.34
N ALA A 124 -6.16 5.17 -7.30
CA ALA A 124 -5.46 3.89 -7.25
C ALA A 124 -3.98 4.16 -7.48
N TYR A 125 -3.16 3.73 -6.54
CA TYR A 125 -1.74 4.00 -6.54
C TYR A 125 -0.96 2.71 -6.33
N PHE A 126 0.01 2.46 -7.19
CA PHE A 126 0.80 1.24 -7.17
C PHE A 126 2.14 1.52 -6.49
N ALA A 127 2.53 0.67 -5.55
CA ALA A 127 3.85 0.70 -4.93
C ALA A 127 4.19 -0.70 -4.44
N ASP A 128 5.45 -1.11 -4.59
CA ASP A 128 5.91 -2.34 -3.98
C ASP A 128 6.01 -2.14 -2.46
N THR A 129 5.50 -3.09 -1.70
CA THR A 129 5.56 -3.10 -0.24
C THR A 129 6.40 -4.28 0.20
N HIS A 130 7.29 -4.04 1.16
CA HIS A 130 8.24 -5.01 1.66
C HIS A 130 8.16 -5.08 3.19
N PHE A 131 8.17 -6.31 3.70
CA PHE A 131 8.29 -6.61 5.12
C PHE A 131 9.51 -7.49 5.32
N ASP A 132 10.45 -7.05 6.16
CA ASP A 132 11.68 -7.82 6.42
C ASP A 132 11.39 -9.15 7.15
N VAL A 133 10.41 -9.14 8.06
CA VAL A 133 10.11 -10.25 8.97
C VAL A 133 8.60 -10.44 9.13
N ALA A 134 8.20 -11.63 9.55
CA ALA A 134 6.82 -11.91 9.91
C ALA A 134 6.37 -11.15 11.17
N GLY A 135 5.05 -10.99 11.31
CA GLY A 135 4.39 -10.40 12.46
C GLY A 135 3.30 -9.40 12.08
N CYS A 136 2.69 -8.78 13.09
CA CYS A 136 1.67 -7.76 12.85
C CYS A 136 2.30 -6.38 12.65
N TYR A 137 1.79 -5.63 11.69
CA TYR A 137 2.22 -4.26 11.38
C TYR A 137 1.05 -3.30 11.42
N PHE A 138 1.25 -2.15 12.07
CA PHE A 138 0.41 -0.98 11.80
C PHE A 138 1.02 -0.20 10.63
N ILE A 139 0.18 0.08 9.66
CA ILE A 139 0.46 1.01 8.58
C ILE A 139 -0.38 2.25 8.84
N GLN A 140 0.29 3.35 9.16
CA GLN A 140 -0.33 4.65 9.30
C GLN A 140 -0.39 5.34 7.94
N VAL A 141 -1.58 5.82 7.58
CA VAL A 141 -1.82 6.65 6.41
C VAL A 141 -2.30 8.02 6.89
N ASP A 142 -1.47 9.03 6.73
CA ASP A 142 -1.79 10.40 7.09
C ASP A 142 -2.19 11.19 5.85
N GLY A 143 -3.43 11.68 5.85
CA GLY A 143 -3.88 12.71 4.94
C GLY A 143 -3.87 14.08 5.60
N THR A 144 -4.24 15.09 4.83
CA THR A 144 -4.32 16.48 5.33
C THR A 144 -5.40 16.70 6.40
N THR A 145 -6.38 15.81 6.49
CA THR A 145 -7.56 15.94 7.36
C THR A 145 -7.89 14.68 8.16
N PHE A 146 -7.09 13.61 8.02
CA PHE A 146 -7.33 12.34 8.68
C PHE A 146 -6.02 11.59 8.90
N SER A 147 -6.04 10.66 9.85
CA SER A 147 -5.06 9.60 9.99
C SER A 147 -5.80 8.28 10.06
N GLU A 148 -5.37 7.30 9.27
CA GLU A 148 -5.91 5.94 9.26
C GLU A 148 -4.84 4.96 9.72
N LEU A 149 -5.22 3.95 10.49
CA LEU A 149 -4.34 2.87 10.94
C LEU A 149 -4.83 1.54 10.37
N ILE A 150 -4.06 0.99 9.44
CA ILE A 150 -4.33 -0.31 8.84
C ILE A 150 -3.49 -1.34 9.57
N LEU A 151 -4.13 -2.30 10.23
CA LEU A 151 -3.45 -3.44 10.85
C LEU A 151 -3.43 -4.60 9.86
N ILE A 152 -2.24 -5.16 9.63
CA ILE A 152 -2.05 -6.36 8.81
C ILE A 152 -1.21 -7.39 9.55
N GLU A 153 -1.42 -8.67 9.26
CA GLU A 153 -0.56 -9.77 9.68
C GLU A 153 0.27 -10.25 8.49
N VAL A 154 1.60 -10.21 8.67
CA VAL A 154 2.55 -10.85 7.76
C VAL A 154 2.83 -12.24 8.34
N PRO A 155 2.37 -13.33 7.70
CA PRO A 155 2.50 -14.66 8.27
C PRO A 155 3.97 -15.09 8.33
N ASP A 156 4.30 -15.93 9.32
CA ASP A 156 5.58 -16.65 9.38
C ASP A 156 5.56 -17.84 8.41
N ALA A 157 5.47 -17.51 7.12
CA ALA A 157 5.37 -18.46 6.04
C ALA A 157 6.10 -17.95 4.79
N ALA A 158 6.65 -18.89 4.03
CA ALA A 158 7.18 -18.57 2.71
C ALA A 158 6.03 -18.22 1.76
N ARG A 159 6.30 -17.32 0.82
CA ARG A 159 5.39 -17.03 -0.28
C ARG A 159 5.04 -18.32 -1.04
N PRO A 160 3.74 -18.60 -1.30
CA PRO A 160 3.33 -19.71 -2.15
C PRO A 160 3.88 -19.56 -3.58
N PRO A 161 4.13 -20.67 -4.30
CA PRO A 161 4.42 -20.62 -5.74
C PRO A 161 3.28 -19.92 -6.51
N ALA A 162 3.65 -19.15 -7.53
CA ALA A 162 2.70 -18.52 -8.46
C ALA A 162 1.96 -19.54 -9.33
#